data_AF-A0A150H241-F1
#
_entry.id   AF-A0A150H241-F1
#
_cell.length_a   1.000
_cell.length_b   1.000
_cell.length_c   1.000
_cell.angle_alpha   90.00
_cell.angle_beta   90.00
_cell.angle_gamma   90.00
#
_symmetry.space_group_name_H-M   'P 1'
#
loop_
_entity.id
_entity.type
_entity.pdbx_description
1 polymer ?
#
loop_
_entity_poly.entity_id
_entity_poly.type
_entity_poly.pdbx_seq_one_letter_code
_entity_poly.pdbx_strand_id
1 'polypeptide(L)'
;MSRCYPGEQVEHGFNPKRLQNWEVPAVDKGQKITTSTGTRFGTLTSRTGKTEFIVDDKGHLKPGVPKINNAFSTPADTPVFMDSAPRWPKENPTWPKNTKATMGYKGIPTDYLPASTVSLKAVEVQGTKERNFNFS
;
A
#
# COMPACT_ATOMS: atom_id res chain seq x y z
N MET A 1 -10.36 13.52 12.42
CA MET A 1 -9.05 14.14 12.14
C MET A 1 -8.63 14.96 13.35
N SER A 2 -7.36 14.90 13.73
CA SER A 2 -6.80 15.68 14.86
C SER A 2 -6.43 17.12 14.46
N ARG A 3 -6.30 18.01 15.46
CA ARG A 3 -5.94 19.43 15.35
C ARG A 3 -4.95 19.80 16.47
N CYS A 4 -4.09 20.76 16.23
CA CYS A 4 -3.11 21.26 17.21
C CYS A 4 -3.51 22.66 17.67
N TYR A 5 -4.18 22.76 18.82
CA TYR A 5 -4.63 24.04 19.40
C TYR A 5 -3.45 24.83 19.98
N PRO A 6 -3.50 26.18 19.96
CA PRO A 6 -2.45 27.02 20.50
C PRO A 6 -2.33 26.84 22.01
N GLY A 7 -1.13 26.55 22.51
CA GLY A 7 -0.85 26.43 23.94
C GLY A 7 -0.53 27.77 24.64
N GLU A 8 -0.63 28.88 23.90
CA GLU A 8 -0.29 30.24 24.32
C GLU A 8 1.12 30.31 24.93
N GLN A 9 1.24 30.18 26.25
CA GLN A 9 2.49 30.29 27.01
C GLN A 9 3.50 29.19 26.67
N VAL A 10 3.06 27.97 26.36
CA VAL A 10 3.98 26.83 26.14
C VAL A 10 4.34 26.59 24.68
N GLU A 11 3.66 27.27 23.75
CA GLU A 11 3.74 27.02 22.31
C GLU A 11 5.20 27.09 21.79
N HIS A 12 6.01 27.98 22.36
CA HIS A 12 7.42 28.14 21.99
C HIS A 12 8.23 26.86 22.16
N GLY A 13 7.92 26.04 23.18
CA GLY A 13 8.57 24.76 23.48
C GLY A 13 8.15 23.64 22.53
N PHE A 14 6.94 23.72 21.99
CA PHE A 14 6.36 22.75 21.04
C PHE A 14 6.63 23.11 19.56
N ASN A 15 7.64 23.94 19.29
CA ASN A 15 8.15 24.09 17.92
C ASN A 15 8.68 22.73 17.42
N PRO A 16 8.33 22.29 16.19
CA PRO A 16 8.81 21.01 15.64
C PRO A 16 10.34 20.84 15.75
N LYS A 17 11.10 21.91 15.46
CA LYS A 17 12.57 21.92 15.61
C LYS A 17 13.06 21.67 17.03
N ARG A 18 12.31 22.11 18.05
CA ARG A 18 12.64 21.85 19.47
C ARG A 18 12.27 20.45 19.92
N LEU A 19 11.30 19.83 19.24
CA LEU A 19 10.94 18.42 19.39
C LEU A 19 11.80 17.50 18.51
N GLN A 20 12.94 17.99 18.02
CA GLN A 20 13.88 17.25 17.17
C GLN A 20 13.27 16.76 15.84
N ASN A 21 12.13 17.31 15.44
CA ASN A 21 11.59 17.10 14.10
C ASN A 21 12.21 18.11 13.13
N TRP A 22 13.08 17.61 12.27
CA TRP A 22 13.75 18.37 11.22
C TRP A 22 13.08 18.25 9.85
N GLU A 23 12.06 17.42 9.73
CA GLU A 23 11.24 17.31 8.52
C GLU A 23 10.29 18.52 8.41
N VAL A 24 9.64 18.65 7.25
CA VAL A 24 8.62 19.68 7.05
C VAL A 24 7.41 19.37 7.96
N PRO A 25 7.04 20.26 8.88
CA PRO A 25 5.99 19.97 9.84
C PRO A 25 4.59 20.00 9.22
N ALA A 26 3.67 19.21 9.79
CA ALA A 26 2.25 19.18 9.41
C ALA A 26 1.49 20.42 9.90
N VAL A 27 1.66 21.54 9.19
CA VAL A 27 1.05 22.85 9.53
C VAL A 27 -0.46 22.90 9.31
N ASP A 28 -1.00 22.02 8.46
CA ASP A 28 -2.43 21.93 8.15
C ASP A 28 -3.29 21.66 9.41
N LYS A 29 -2.72 20.96 10.40
CA LYS A 29 -3.37 20.67 11.69
C LYS A 29 -3.62 21.92 12.53
N GLY A 30 -2.76 22.94 12.41
CA GLY A 30 -2.91 24.23 13.09
C GLY A 30 -3.68 25.24 12.23
N GLN A 31 -3.45 25.26 10.91
CA GLN A 31 -4.09 26.22 9.99
C GLN A 31 -5.60 26.03 9.86
N LYS A 32 -6.12 24.81 10.09
CA LYS A 32 -7.57 24.56 10.10
C LYS A 32 -8.28 25.10 11.35
N ILE A 33 -7.54 25.69 12.29
CA ILE A 33 -8.08 26.35 13.47
C ILE A 33 -8.12 27.85 13.19
N THR A 34 -9.30 28.45 13.36
CA THR A 34 -9.46 29.90 13.23
C THR A 34 -8.96 30.59 14.50
N THR A 35 -7.76 31.15 14.45
CA THR A 35 -7.20 31.99 15.50
C THR A 35 -7.20 33.46 15.09
N SER A 36 -7.13 34.37 16.06
CA SER A 36 -7.12 35.83 15.84
C SER A 36 -6.00 36.31 14.92
N THR A 37 -4.85 35.65 14.92
CA THR A 37 -3.67 36.04 14.11
C THR A 37 -3.46 35.15 12.88
N GLY A 38 -4.28 34.12 12.68
CA GLY A 38 -4.05 33.09 11.66
C GLY A 38 -2.80 32.22 11.92
N THR A 39 -2.17 32.35 13.08
CA THR A 39 -1.00 31.58 13.49
C THR A 39 -1.24 30.82 14.79
N ARG A 40 -0.30 29.93 15.13
CA ARG A 40 -0.30 29.15 16.38
C ARG A 40 -0.10 29.98 17.66
N PHE A 41 0.18 31.28 17.55
CA PHE A 41 0.32 32.19 18.70
C PHE A 41 -0.91 33.08 18.91
N GLY A 42 -1.99 32.87 18.14
CA GLY A 42 -3.26 33.57 18.32
C GLY A 42 -4.18 32.87 19.32
N THR A 43 -5.24 33.58 19.69
CA THR A 43 -6.33 33.10 20.55
C THR A 43 -7.50 32.57 19.71
N LEU A 44 -8.28 31.66 20.27
CA LEU A 44 -9.45 31.08 19.61
C LEU A 44 -10.63 32.05 19.57
N THR A 45 -11.48 31.92 18.55
CA THR A 45 -12.74 32.66 18.47
C THR A 45 -13.82 32.00 19.33
N SER A 46 -14.57 32.81 20.09
CA SER A 46 -15.71 32.32 20.88
C SER A 46 -16.83 31.87 19.95
N ARG A 47 -17.41 30.70 20.20
CA ARG A 47 -18.61 30.22 19.51
C ARG A 47 -19.85 30.48 20.37
N THR A 48 -20.92 30.96 19.75
CA THR A 48 -22.26 31.09 20.34
C THR A 48 -23.22 30.08 19.70
N GLY A 49 -24.31 29.73 20.40
CA GLY A 49 -25.34 28.81 19.90
C GLY A 49 -25.19 27.35 20.37
N LYS A 50 -26.13 26.49 19.93
CA LYS A 50 -26.15 25.05 20.25
C LYS A 50 -25.56 24.23 19.11
N THR A 51 -24.92 23.11 19.44
CA THR A 51 -24.43 22.14 18.45
C THR A 51 -25.57 21.25 17.96
N GLU A 52 -25.70 21.07 16.64
CA GLU A 52 -26.67 20.17 16.03
C GLU A 52 -26.02 18.86 15.56
N PHE A 53 -26.79 17.78 15.54
CA PHE A 53 -26.32 16.48 15.08
C PHE A 53 -26.29 16.41 13.54
N ILE A 54 -25.09 16.27 12.99
CA ILE A 54 -24.86 16.04 11.54
C ILE A 54 -24.82 14.56 11.15
N VAL A 55 -24.85 13.67 12.15
CA VAL A 55 -24.73 12.20 12.00
C VAL A 55 -25.98 11.53 12.60
N ASP A 56 -26.33 10.35 12.10
CA ASP A 56 -27.34 9.46 12.69
C ASP A 56 -26.76 8.63 13.86
N ASP A 57 -27.62 7.85 14.51
CA ASP A 57 -27.24 7.01 15.67
C ASP A 57 -26.26 5.87 15.30
N LYS A 58 -26.06 5.59 14.02
CA LYS A 58 -25.18 4.53 13.49
C LYS A 58 -23.84 5.07 12.96
N GLY A 59 -23.62 6.39 13.00
CA GLY A 59 -22.38 6.99 12.51
C GLY A 59 -22.41 7.43 11.04
N HIS A 60 -23.55 7.39 10.35
CA HIS A 60 -23.68 7.88 8.97
C HIS A 60 -24.09 9.34 8.93
N LEU A 61 -23.52 10.09 7.99
CA LEU A 61 -23.89 11.49 7.75
C LEU A 61 -25.36 11.59 7.29
N LYS A 62 -26.10 12.53 7.87
CA LYS A 62 -27.48 12.81 7.46
C LYS A 62 -27.54 13.26 5.99
N PRO A 63 -28.63 12.96 5.26
CA PRO A 63 -28.82 13.45 3.89
C PRO A 63 -28.72 14.99 3.84
N GLY A 64 -28.05 15.51 2.81
CA GLY A 64 -27.86 16.96 2.61
C GLY A 64 -26.62 17.55 3.30
N VAL A 65 -25.98 16.83 4.23
CA VAL A 65 -24.68 17.27 4.78
C VAL A 65 -23.60 17.06 3.72
N PRO A 66 -22.90 18.13 3.29
CA PRO A 66 -21.85 18.01 2.28
C PRO A 66 -20.70 17.15 2.81
N LYS A 67 -20.23 16.22 1.98
CA LYS A 67 -19.13 15.31 2.32
C LYS A 67 -18.18 15.16 1.14
N ILE A 68 -16.94 14.78 1.47
CA ILE A 68 -15.96 14.36 0.47
C ILE A 68 -16.29 12.91 0.11
N ASN A 69 -16.27 12.58 -1.19
CA ASN A 69 -16.69 11.26 -1.69
C ASN A 69 -15.87 10.11 -1.11
N ASN A 70 -14.55 10.29 -1.00
CA ASN A 70 -13.63 9.32 -0.42
C ASN A 70 -12.63 10.03 0.52
N ALA A 71 -12.47 9.50 1.72
CA ALA A 71 -11.52 9.99 2.71
C ALA A 71 -10.29 9.09 2.88
N PHE A 72 -10.25 7.93 2.19
CA PHE A 72 -9.09 7.06 2.17
C PHE A 72 -8.01 7.61 1.24
N SER A 73 -6.76 7.47 1.65
CA SER A 73 -5.59 7.77 0.82
C SER A 73 -5.43 6.69 -0.25
N THR A 74 -5.64 7.06 -1.51
CA THR A 74 -5.52 6.17 -2.67
C THR A 74 -4.14 6.30 -3.31
N PRO A 75 -3.57 5.23 -3.90
CA PRO A 75 -2.24 5.30 -4.53
C PRO A 75 -2.12 6.36 -5.66
N ALA A 76 -3.23 6.73 -6.29
CA ALA A 76 -3.27 7.74 -7.36
C ALA A 76 -3.07 9.17 -6.84
N ASP A 77 -3.53 9.46 -5.62
CA ASP A 77 -3.58 10.81 -5.05
C ASP A 77 -2.67 10.96 -3.81
N THR A 78 -1.96 9.89 -3.41
CA THR A 78 -1.03 9.92 -2.29
C THR A 78 0.28 10.61 -2.65
N PRO A 79 0.70 11.64 -1.89
CA PRO A 79 1.98 12.29 -2.11
C PRO A 79 3.15 11.39 -1.67
N VAL A 80 4.34 11.66 -2.18
CA VAL A 80 5.55 10.84 -1.99
C VAL A 80 5.95 10.66 -0.51
N PHE A 81 5.66 11.63 0.36
CA PHE A 81 5.95 11.53 1.80
C PHE A 81 5.02 10.56 2.55
N MET A 82 3.95 10.07 1.93
CA MET A 82 3.02 9.07 2.47
C MET A 82 3.30 7.68 1.85
N ASP A 83 4.57 7.33 1.69
CA ASP A 83 4.98 6.02 1.19
C ASP A 83 5.23 5.03 2.35
N SER A 84 5.02 3.75 2.08
CA SER A 84 5.22 2.67 3.04
C SER A 84 6.33 1.75 2.57
N ALA A 85 7.27 1.44 3.47
CA ALA A 85 8.24 0.39 3.20
C ALA A 85 7.51 -0.93 2.90
N PRO A 86 7.90 -1.67 1.84
CA PRO A 86 7.34 -2.98 1.58
C PRO A 86 7.55 -3.88 2.80
N ARG A 87 6.68 -4.86 2.96
CA ARG A 87 6.76 -5.87 4.04
C ARG A 87 6.81 -7.27 3.42
N TRP A 88 7.30 -8.23 4.20
CA TRP A 88 7.04 -9.65 3.90
C TRP A 88 5.52 -9.86 3.71
N PRO A 89 5.07 -10.59 2.68
CA PRO A 89 5.79 -11.55 1.84
C PRO A 89 6.34 -11.00 0.50
N LYS A 90 6.29 -9.68 0.27
CA LYS A 90 6.77 -9.10 -0.99
C LYS A 90 8.28 -9.28 -1.12
N GLU A 91 8.75 -9.62 -2.32
CA GLU A 91 10.18 -9.69 -2.63
C GLU A 91 10.82 -8.30 -2.49
N ASN A 92 11.96 -8.21 -1.82
CA ASN A 92 12.72 -6.98 -1.59
C ASN A 92 14.22 -7.33 -1.57
N PRO A 93 15.10 -6.53 -2.18
CA PRO A 93 16.55 -6.77 -2.16
C PRO A 93 17.19 -6.92 -0.78
N THR A 94 16.56 -6.40 0.28
CA THR A 94 17.11 -6.41 1.64
C THR A 94 16.97 -7.76 2.37
N TRP A 95 16.00 -8.61 1.99
CA TRP A 95 15.80 -9.91 2.63
C TRP A 95 15.87 -11.06 1.61
N PRO A 96 16.34 -12.25 2.03
CA PRO A 96 16.51 -13.37 1.12
C PRO A 96 15.16 -13.81 0.54
N LYS A 97 15.18 -14.15 -0.75
CA LYS A 97 14.04 -14.72 -1.47
C LYS A 97 14.07 -16.23 -1.38
N ASN A 98 12.97 -16.83 -0.90
CA ASN A 98 12.80 -18.27 -0.93
C ASN A 98 12.59 -18.76 -2.38
N THR A 99 13.09 -19.95 -2.68
CA THR A 99 12.92 -20.59 -4.00
C THR A 99 11.45 -20.81 -4.32
N LYS A 100 11.07 -20.60 -5.59
CA LYS A 100 9.73 -20.93 -6.10
C LYS A 100 9.77 -22.28 -6.79
N ALA A 101 8.72 -23.09 -6.61
CA ALA A 101 8.57 -24.35 -7.31
C ALA A 101 7.82 -24.12 -8.65
N THR A 102 8.22 -24.86 -9.68
CA THR A 102 7.49 -24.96 -10.94
C THR A 102 7.11 -26.42 -11.18
N MET A 103 6.03 -26.64 -11.93
CA MET A 103 5.64 -27.99 -12.34
C MET A 103 6.60 -28.49 -13.42
N GLY A 104 7.19 -29.68 -13.22
CA GLY A 104 8.00 -30.35 -14.22
C GLY A 104 7.16 -30.93 -15.37
N TYR A 105 7.76 -31.07 -16.54
CA TYR A 105 7.19 -31.82 -17.66
C TYR A 105 7.50 -33.32 -17.51
N LYS A 106 6.53 -34.19 -17.81
CA LYS A 106 6.66 -35.66 -17.62
C LYS A 106 7.66 -36.34 -18.59
N GLY A 107 8.22 -35.60 -19.54
CA GLY A 107 9.05 -36.16 -20.62
C GLY A 107 8.25 -36.35 -21.91
N ILE A 108 8.96 -36.68 -22.99
CA ILE A 108 8.39 -36.88 -24.32
C ILE A 108 7.40 -38.05 -24.25
N PRO A 109 6.11 -37.86 -24.62
CA PRO A 109 5.14 -38.94 -24.64
C PRO A 109 5.53 -39.93 -25.75
N THR A 110 5.66 -41.20 -25.37
CA THR A 110 5.85 -42.32 -26.31
C THR A 110 4.81 -43.39 -26.04
N ASP A 111 4.76 -44.41 -26.89
CA ASP A 111 3.90 -45.58 -26.66
C ASP A 111 4.43 -46.48 -25.51
N TYR A 112 5.63 -46.19 -24.98
CA TYR A 112 6.23 -46.81 -23.80
C TYR A 112 6.48 -45.76 -22.70
N LEU A 113 7.37 -46.05 -21.73
CA LEU A 113 7.73 -45.10 -20.68
C LEU A 113 8.21 -43.75 -21.28
N PRO A 114 7.72 -42.60 -20.78
CA PRO A 114 8.15 -41.29 -21.26
C PRO A 114 9.63 -41.08 -20.92
N ALA A 115 10.34 -40.43 -21.84
CA ALA A 115 11.78 -40.19 -21.72
C ALA A 115 12.11 -38.70 -21.93
N SER A 116 13.20 -38.23 -21.34
CA SER A 116 13.71 -36.86 -21.54
C SER A 116 14.71 -36.75 -22.70
N THR A 117 14.94 -37.85 -23.42
CA THR A 117 15.97 -37.97 -24.46
C THR A 117 15.36 -38.55 -25.73
N VAL A 118 15.83 -38.06 -26.88
CA VAL A 118 15.46 -38.60 -28.19
C VAL A 118 16.51 -39.62 -28.61
N SER A 119 16.10 -40.84 -28.92
CA SER A 119 16.98 -41.87 -29.48
C SER A 119 17.03 -41.78 -31.01
N LEU A 120 18.18 -42.17 -31.58
CA LEU A 120 18.31 -42.36 -33.03
C LEU A 120 17.45 -43.56 -33.47
N LYS A 121 16.78 -43.41 -34.60
CA LYS A 121 15.94 -44.45 -35.19
C LYS A 121 16.79 -45.25 -36.17
N ALA A 122 16.66 -46.58 -36.14
CA ALA A 122 17.23 -47.42 -37.19
C ALA A 122 16.46 -47.27 -38.53
N VAL A 123 15.16 -46.98 -38.46
CA VAL A 123 14.28 -46.80 -39.62
C VAL A 123 13.70 -45.38 -39.61
N GLU A 124 14.04 -44.58 -40.62
CA GLU A 124 13.53 -43.22 -40.79
C GLU A 124 12.76 -43.09 -42.11
N VAL A 125 11.47 -43.46 -42.06
CA VAL A 125 10.51 -43.25 -43.15
C VAL A 125 9.47 -42.23 -42.68
N GLN A 126 9.12 -41.25 -43.52
CA GLN A 126 8.16 -40.21 -43.16
C GLN A 126 6.82 -40.83 -42.74
N GLY A 127 6.34 -40.48 -41.54
CA GLY A 127 5.11 -41.04 -40.97
C GLY A 127 5.27 -42.36 -40.22
N THR A 128 6.47 -42.97 -40.15
CA THR A 128 6.69 -44.20 -39.38
C THR A 128 6.61 -43.96 -37.86
N LYS A 129 5.90 -44.86 -37.16
CA LYS A 129 5.78 -44.88 -35.70
C LYS A 129 6.76 -45.86 -35.03
N GLU A 130 7.56 -46.59 -35.81
CA GLU A 130 8.42 -47.66 -35.31
C GLU A 130 9.56 -47.14 -34.43
N ARG A 131 9.76 -47.76 -33.26
CA ARG A 131 10.83 -47.46 -32.30
C ARG A 131 11.31 -48.75 -31.65
N ASN A 132 12.60 -48.78 -31.31
CA ASN A 132 13.16 -49.79 -30.42
C ASN A 132 13.35 -49.17 -29.03
N PHE A 133 12.63 -49.68 -28.03
CA PHE A 133 12.68 -49.21 -26.65
C PHE A 133 13.67 -49.99 -25.78
N ASN A 134 14.19 -51.12 -26.26
CA ASN A 134 15.12 -51.96 -25.52
C ASN A 134 16.55 -51.52 -25.81
N PHE A 135 17.32 -51.27 -24.74
CA PHE A 135 18.75 -51.00 -24.81
C PHE A 135 19.50 -52.26 -24.37
N SER A 136 20.24 -52.88 -25.28
CA SER A 136 21.20 -53.97 -25.03
C SER A 136 22.61 -53.45 -25.19
#